data_AF-A0A1G8R9S6-F1
#
_entry.id   AF-A0A1G8R9S6-F1
#
_cell.length_a   1.000
_cell.length_b   1.000
_cell.length_c   1.000
_cell.angle_alpha   90.00
_cell.angle_beta   90.00
_cell.angle_gamma   90.00
#
_symmetry.space_group_name_H-M   'P 1'
#
loop_
_entity.id
_entity.type
_entity.pdbx_description
1 polymer ?
#
loop_
_entity_poly.entity_id
_entity_poly.type
_entity_poly.pdbx_seq_one_letter_code
_entity_poly.pdbx_strand_id
1 'polypeptide(L)'
;MTETPHGSAGGAGGSEPLGSVADEAGKLFAAMQDWAAHNLGDASHIATGAPECTWCPICQVIAVLRGDRPEVSEKIATAASAAVEALRAFLDAASARPPAQRPVQHISFGESVPE
;
A
#
# COMPACT_ATOMS: atom_id res chain seq x y z
N MET A 1 -41.75 5.32 40.53
CA MET A 1 -41.04 6.09 41.57
C MET A 1 -40.08 5.09 42.20
N THR A 2 -38.78 5.04 41.94
CA THR A 2 -37.75 6.09 41.78
C THR A 2 -36.52 5.42 41.14
N GLU A 3 -36.09 5.86 39.95
CA GLU A 3 -34.90 6.70 39.70
C GLU A 3 -33.58 5.94 39.52
N THR A 4 -33.06 6.06 38.30
CA THR A 4 -31.68 5.82 37.87
C THR A 4 -30.75 6.89 38.44
N PRO A 5 -29.49 6.57 38.80
CA PRO A 5 -28.40 7.51 38.70
C PRO A 5 -27.56 7.25 37.44
N HIS A 6 -27.37 8.31 36.66
CA HIS A 6 -26.35 8.44 35.63
C HIS A 6 -24.95 8.45 36.25
N GLY A 7 -24.00 7.78 35.60
CA GLY A 7 -22.57 7.94 35.82
C GLY A 7 -21.84 7.98 34.49
N SER A 8 -21.84 9.15 33.85
CA SER A 8 -20.99 9.46 32.70
C SER A 8 -19.61 9.88 33.19
N ALA A 9 -18.59 9.13 32.81
CA ALA A 9 -17.20 9.58 32.68
C ALA A 9 -16.63 8.71 31.55
N GLY A 10 -16.23 9.28 30.42
CA GLY A 10 -15.17 10.28 30.35
C GLY A 10 -13.94 9.51 29.88
N GLY A 11 -13.53 9.78 28.64
CA GLY A 11 -12.65 8.93 27.86
C GLY A 11 -11.32 8.58 28.53
N ALA A 12 -10.90 7.35 28.27
CA ALA A 12 -9.50 7.01 28.16
C ALA A 12 -9.39 6.25 26.85
N GLY A 13 -9.11 7.00 25.78
CA GLY A 13 -8.53 6.41 24.57
C GLY A 13 -7.20 5.82 24.97
N GLY A 14 -7.24 4.57 25.44
CA GLY A 14 -6.08 3.74 25.62
C GLY A 14 -5.43 3.68 24.26
N SER A 15 -4.27 4.32 24.13
CA SER A 15 -3.35 3.97 23.07
C SER A 15 -2.90 2.55 23.41
N GLU A 16 -3.65 1.56 22.92
CA GLU A 16 -3.25 0.16 22.99
C GLU A 16 -1.80 0.10 22.52
N PRO A 17 -0.89 -0.59 23.25
CA PRO A 17 0.48 -0.75 22.79
C PRO A 17 0.39 -1.44 21.44
N LEU A 18 0.64 -0.70 20.35
CA LEU A 18 0.78 -1.30 19.05
C LEU A 18 1.84 -2.39 19.22
N GLY A 19 1.50 -3.62 18.83
CA GLY A 19 2.48 -4.70 18.74
C GLY A 19 3.66 -4.25 17.87
N SER A 20 4.73 -5.05 17.82
CA SER A 20 5.83 -4.72 16.90
C SER A 20 5.27 -4.49 15.50
N VAL A 21 5.79 -3.48 14.79
CA VAL A 21 5.41 -3.20 13.39
C VAL A 21 5.55 -4.47 12.53
N ALA A 22 6.50 -5.35 12.87
CA ALA A 22 6.66 -6.65 12.23
C ALA A 22 5.45 -7.58 12.43
N ASP A 23 4.88 -7.62 13.63
CA ASP A 23 3.71 -8.46 13.95
C ASP A 23 2.46 -7.94 13.23
N GLU A 24 2.24 -6.63 13.23
CA GLU A 24 1.10 -6.02 12.52
C GLU A 24 1.24 -6.14 10.99
N ALA A 25 2.46 -6.00 10.46
CA ALA A 25 2.74 -6.26 9.05
C ALA A 25 2.51 -7.73 8.67
N GLY A 26 2.87 -8.67 9.55
CA GLY A 26 2.60 -10.10 9.39
C GLY A 26 1.09 -10.39 9.31
N LYS A 27 0.29 -9.79 10.20
CA LYS A 27 -1.18 -9.92 10.19
C LYS A 27 -1.78 -9.36 8.90
N LEU A 28 -1.33 -8.19 8.44
CA LEU A 28 -1.78 -7.59 7.20
C LEU A 28 -1.46 -8.50 6.00
N PHE A 29 -0.25 -9.02 5.94
CA PHE A 29 0.18 -9.90 4.85
C PHE A 29 -0.64 -11.20 4.82
N ALA A 30 -0.91 -11.80 5.97
CA ALA A 30 -1.75 -12.97 6.08
C ALA A 30 -3.20 -12.69 5.62
N ALA A 31 -3.80 -11.58 6.03
CA ALA A 31 -5.14 -11.18 5.59
C ALA A 31 -5.20 -10.94 4.07
N MET A 32 -4.14 -10.35 3.51
CA MET A 32 -4.05 -10.13 2.06
C MET A 32 -3.90 -11.44 1.28
N GLN A 33 -3.13 -12.41 1.78
CA GLN A 33 -3.02 -13.75 1.19
C GLN A 33 -4.35 -14.50 1.22
N ASP A 34 -5.07 -14.43 2.34
CA ASP A 34 -6.38 -15.06 2.52
C ASP A 34 -7.42 -14.47 1.55
N TRP A 35 -7.51 -13.14 1.49
CA TRP A 35 -8.33 -12.44 0.51
C TRP A 35 -7.98 -12.85 -0.93
N ALA A 36 -6.69 -12.92 -1.26
CA ALA A 36 -6.24 -13.30 -2.60
C ALA A 36 -6.66 -14.74 -2.95
N ALA A 37 -6.51 -15.69 -2.02
CA ALA A 37 -6.95 -17.07 -2.21
C ALA A 37 -8.48 -17.15 -2.44
N HIS A 38 -9.26 -16.37 -1.70
CA HIS A 38 -10.72 -16.32 -1.83
C HIS A 38 -11.20 -15.61 -3.10
N ASN A 39 -10.56 -14.52 -3.52
CA ASN A 39 -11.03 -13.69 -4.63
C ASN A 39 -10.44 -14.05 -5.99
N LEU A 40 -9.28 -14.73 -6.02
CA LEU A 40 -8.60 -15.10 -7.27
C LEU A 40 -8.82 -16.57 -7.64
N GLY A 41 -9.29 -17.41 -6.71
CA GLY A 41 -9.53 -18.85 -6.93
C GLY A 41 -10.67 -19.15 -7.93
N ASP A 42 -11.72 -18.34 -7.96
CA ASP A 42 -12.89 -18.50 -8.84
C ASP A 42 -12.76 -17.72 -10.17
N ALA A 43 -11.55 -17.60 -10.70
CA ALA A 43 -11.34 -16.98 -12.01
C ALA A 43 -11.86 -17.88 -13.16
N SER A 44 -12.07 -19.17 -12.95
CA SER A 44 -12.34 -20.20 -13.99
C SER A 44 -13.51 -19.89 -14.95
N HIS A 45 -14.46 -19.02 -14.57
CA HIS A 45 -15.59 -18.62 -15.42
C HIS A 45 -15.41 -17.27 -16.16
N ILE A 46 -14.33 -16.53 -15.91
CA ILE A 46 -14.07 -15.22 -16.51
C ILE A 46 -13.01 -15.35 -17.61
N ALA A 47 -13.06 -14.54 -18.67
CA ALA A 47 -12.04 -14.51 -19.73
C ALA A 47 -11.84 -15.86 -20.47
N THR A 48 -12.93 -16.47 -20.95
CA THR A 48 -12.93 -17.71 -21.75
C THR A 48 -12.49 -17.52 -23.21
N GLY A 49 -12.03 -16.32 -23.58
CA GLY A 49 -11.62 -15.98 -24.95
C GLY A 49 -12.74 -15.41 -25.84
N ALA A 50 -13.90 -15.07 -25.27
CA ALA A 50 -14.94 -14.34 -25.99
C ALA A 50 -14.39 -13.00 -26.56
N PRO A 51 -14.91 -12.49 -27.70
CA PRO A 51 -14.39 -11.28 -28.33
C PRO A 51 -14.40 -10.08 -27.38
N GLU A 52 -15.40 -10.00 -26.50
CA GLU A 52 -15.51 -9.09 -25.36
C GLU A 52 -14.36 -9.11 -24.35
N CYS A 53 -13.66 -10.21 -24.23
CA CYS A 53 -12.53 -10.33 -23.32
C CYS A 53 -11.24 -9.71 -23.90
N THR A 54 -11.19 -9.37 -25.19
CA THR A 54 -9.99 -8.83 -25.83
C THR A 54 -9.75 -7.34 -25.53
N TRP A 55 -10.81 -6.60 -25.21
CA TRP A 55 -10.77 -5.15 -24.95
C TRP A 55 -11.04 -4.76 -23.50
N CYS A 56 -11.47 -5.70 -22.65
CA CYS A 56 -11.64 -5.45 -21.22
C CYS A 56 -10.27 -5.49 -20.49
N PRO A 57 -9.85 -4.41 -19.80
CA PRO A 57 -8.55 -4.36 -19.11
C PRO A 57 -8.45 -5.39 -17.97
N ILE A 58 -9.56 -5.70 -17.29
CA ILE A 58 -9.59 -6.74 -16.25
C ILE A 58 -9.35 -8.12 -16.86
N CYS A 59 -9.93 -8.43 -18.02
CA CYS A 59 -9.74 -9.72 -18.68
C CYS A 59 -8.30 -9.91 -19.17
N GLN A 60 -7.64 -8.84 -19.63
CA GLN A 60 -6.23 -8.88 -20.01
C GLN A 60 -5.32 -9.18 -18.81
N VAL A 61 -5.59 -8.58 -17.65
CA VAL A 61 -4.85 -8.87 -16.41
C VAL A 61 -5.04 -10.33 -15.98
N ILE A 62 -6.26 -10.85 -16.04
CA ILE A 62 -6.55 -12.25 -15.69
C ILE A 62 -5.83 -13.23 -16.63
N ALA A 63 -5.78 -12.97 -17.94
CA ALA A 63 -5.06 -13.81 -18.91
C ALA A 63 -3.55 -13.85 -18.63
N VAL A 64 -2.96 -12.73 -18.20
CA VAL A 64 -1.56 -12.67 -17.76
C VAL A 64 -1.37 -13.46 -16.47
N LEU A 65 -2.26 -13.31 -15.48
CA LEU A 65 -2.19 -14.06 -14.21
C LEU A 65 -2.33 -15.58 -14.41
N ARG A 66 -3.06 -16.03 -15.43
CA ARG A 66 -3.15 -17.45 -15.81
C ARG A 66 -1.94 -17.99 -16.57
N GLY A 67 -1.09 -17.11 -17.07
CA GLY A 67 0.06 -17.52 -17.88
C GLY A 67 -0.31 -17.97 -19.30
N ASP A 68 -1.45 -17.52 -19.84
CA ASP A 68 -1.91 -17.84 -21.21
C ASP A 68 -0.93 -17.32 -22.29
N ARG A 69 0.07 -16.51 -21.92
CA ARG A 69 1.12 -15.99 -22.79
C ARG A 69 2.52 -16.21 -22.20
N PRO A 70 3.21 -17.30 -22.53
CA PRO A 70 4.50 -17.64 -21.95
C PRO A 70 5.58 -16.59 -22.25
N GLU A 71 5.56 -15.94 -23.43
CA GLU A 71 6.55 -14.89 -23.74
C GLU A 71 6.36 -13.62 -22.91
N VAL A 72 5.11 -13.31 -22.54
CA VAL A 72 4.80 -12.12 -21.70
C VAL A 72 5.22 -12.37 -20.26
N SER A 73 5.05 -13.60 -19.76
CA SER A 73 5.46 -14.00 -18.41
C SER A 73 6.97 -13.83 -18.18
N GLU A 74 7.81 -14.20 -19.16
CA GLU A 74 9.28 -14.02 -19.05
C GLU A 74 9.68 -12.53 -18.99
N LYS A 75 9.03 -11.69 -19.81
CA LYS A 75 9.27 -10.24 -19.79
C LYS A 75 8.80 -9.61 -18.49
N ILE A 76 7.67 -10.06 -17.96
CA ILE A 76 7.17 -9.65 -16.65
C ILE A 76 8.13 -10.10 -15.54
N ALA A 77 8.66 -11.33 -15.56
CA ALA A 77 9.60 -11.81 -14.55
C ALA A 77 10.89 -10.97 -14.52
N THR A 78 11.37 -10.60 -15.71
CA THR A 78 12.54 -9.71 -15.85
C THR A 78 12.22 -8.31 -15.33
N ALA A 79 11.08 -7.73 -15.72
CA ALA A 79 10.64 -6.42 -15.25
C ALA A 79 10.37 -6.40 -13.74
N ALA A 80 9.80 -7.47 -13.19
CA ALA A 80 9.54 -7.64 -11.77
C ALA A 80 10.85 -7.66 -10.99
N SER A 81 11.88 -8.36 -11.48
CA SER A 81 13.21 -8.37 -10.86
C SER A 81 13.79 -6.94 -10.77
N ALA A 82 13.76 -6.21 -11.88
CA ALA A 82 14.21 -4.81 -11.92
C ALA A 82 13.39 -3.90 -10.99
N ALA A 83 12.07 -4.10 -10.92
CA ALA A 83 11.19 -3.35 -10.03
C ALA A 83 11.50 -3.62 -8.55
N VAL A 84 11.80 -4.87 -8.18
CA VAL A 84 12.18 -5.23 -6.81
C VAL A 84 13.53 -4.62 -6.44
N GLU A 85 14.51 -4.59 -7.35
CA GLU A 85 15.78 -3.90 -7.13
C GLU A 85 15.60 -2.40 -6.92
N ALA A 86 14.79 -1.74 -7.76
CA ALA A 86 14.47 -0.33 -7.60
C ALA A 86 13.75 -0.05 -6.27
N LEU A 87 12.82 -0.92 -5.87
CA LEU A 87 12.11 -0.80 -4.59
C LEU A 87 13.07 -0.92 -3.39
N ARG A 88 14.03 -1.85 -3.44
CA ARG A 88 15.05 -1.97 -2.38
C ARG A 88 15.93 -0.73 -2.28
N ALA A 89 16.39 -0.21 -3.42
CA ALA A 89 17.18 1.02 -3.45
C ALA A 89 16.41 2.21 -2.85
N PHE A 90 15.11 2.28 -3.13
CA PHE A 90 14.24 3.31 -2.56
C PHE A 90 14.07 3.16 -1.05
N LEU A 91 13.85 1.94 -0.54
CA LEU A 91 13.73 1.67 0.90
C LEU A 91 15.03 1.94 1.65
N ASP A 92 16.17 1.62 1.05
CA ASP A 92 17.49 1.94 1.58
C ASP A 92 17.68 3.46 1.69
N ALA A 93 17.35 4.20 0.63
CA ALA A 93 17.37 5.67 0.64
C ALA A 93 16.39 6.29 1.66
N ALA A 94 15.21 5.69 1.86
CA ALA A 94 14.22 6.16 2.83
C ALA A 94 14.62 5.88 4.29
N SER A 95 15.40 4.82 4.53
CA SER A 95 15.91 4.45 5.85
C SER A 95 17.24 5.11 6.20
N ALA A 96 17.96 5.63 5.19
CA ALA A 96 19.14 6.45 5.39
C ALA A 96 18.80 7.65 6.28
N ARG A 97 19.51 7.77 7.41
CA ARG A 97 19.38 8.92 8.32
C ARG A 97 19.61 10.20 7.51
N PRO A 98 18.70 11.18 7.52
CA PRO A 98 18.93 12.43 6.83
C PRO A 98 20.21 13.08 7.39
N PRO A 99 21.09 13.64 6.54
CA PRO A 99 22.20 14.45 7.03
C PRO A 99 21.66 15.56 7.93
N ALA A 100 22.36 15.87 9.02
CA ALA A 100 21.97 16.93 9.95
C ALA A 100 21.57 18.17 9.14
N GLN A 101 20.30 18.55 9.27
CA GLN A 101 19.70 19.60 8.45
C GLN A 101 20.54 20.86 8.64
N ARG A 102 21.17 21.36 7.57
CA ARG A 102 21.79 22.68 7.62
C ARG A 102 20.66 23.68 7.82
N PRO A 103 20.75 24.58 8.81
CA PRO A 103 19.68 25.52 9.09
C PRO A 103 19.36 26.31 7.83
N VAL A 104 18.09 26.25 7.41
CA VAL A 104 17.58 27.04 6.28
C VAL A 104 17.72 28.50 6.66
N GLN A 105 18.50 29.26 5.90
CA GLN A 105 18.63 30.71 6.06
C GLN A 105 17.27 31.32 5.69
N HIS A 106 16.53 31.76 6.70
CA HIS A 106 15.32 32.54 6.50
C HIS A 106 15.71 33.89 5.89
N ILE A 107 15.27 34.13 4.65
CA ILE A 107 15.41 35.42 4.00
C ILE A 107 14.32 36.31 4.58
N SER A 108 14.71 37.21 5.50
CA SER A 108 13.82 38.26 5.99
C SER A 108 13.57 39.27 4.88
N PHE A 109 12.34 39.30 4.36
CA PHE A 109 11.83 40.42 3.58
C PHE A 109 10.99 41.31 4.49
N GLY A 110 11.45 42.53 4.70
CA GLY A 110 10.77 43.56 5.48
C GLY A 110 11.81 44.52 6.05
N GLU A 111 11.73 45.83 5.90
CA GLU A 111 10.73 46.70 5.28
C GLU A 111 11.48 48.01 5.02
N SER A 112 11.61 48.45 3.77
CA SER A 112 12.16 49.78 3.46
C SER A 112 11.38 50.39 2.31
N VAL A 113 10.13 50.78 2.61
CA VAL A 113 9.48 51.87 1.90
C VAL A 113 8.85 52.78 2.95
N PRO A 114 9.50 53.93 3.21
CA PRO A 114 8.74 55.16 3.39
C PRO A 114 9.16 56.19 2.34
N GLU A 115 8.12 56.66 1.63
CA GLU A 115 7.95 57.84 0.75
C GLU A 115 9.14 58.46 0.01
#